data_AF-A0A1A8JI34-F1
#
_entry.id   AF-A0A1A8JI34-F1
#
_cell.length_a   1.000
_cell.length_b   1.000
_cell.length_c   1.000
_cell.angle_alpha   90.00
_cell.angle_beta   90.00
_cell.angle_gamma   90.00
#
_symmetry.space_group_name_H-M   'P 1'
#
loop_
_entity.id
_entity.type
_entity.pdbx_description
1 polymer ?
#
loop_
_entity_poly.entity_id
_entity_poly.type
_entity_poly.pdbx_seq_one_letter_code
_entity_poly.pdbx_strand_id
1 'polypeptide(L)'
;MTFMMEPDTGVLRLSNKRRQGMKLSYQLNVSVSDGVFTNTAQVTVRVLGANLYSPVFNQRFYLAEVQENSPPGSKVMQVSATDEDAGLNGQIT
;
A
#
# COMPACT_ATOMS: atom_id res chain seq x y z
N MET A 1 16.78 5.62 -13.45
CA MET A 1 17.18 4.72 -12.35
C MET A 1 16.27 5.02 -11.16
N THR A 2 15.70 4.01 -10.49
CA THR A 2 14.69 4.16 -9.41
C THR A 2 15.31 4.18 -8.01
N PHE A 3 16.51 3.61 -7.87
CA PHE A 3 17.27 3.56 -6.62
C PHE A 3 18.66 4.17 -6.84
N MET A 4 19.23 4.70 -5.77
CA MET A 4 20.55 5.31 -5.68
C MET A 4 21.22 4.78 -4.41
N MET A 5 22.52 4.48 -4.47
CA MET A 5 23.32 4.16 -3.28
C MET A 5 24.25 5.33 -2.98
N GLU A 6 24.32 5.73 -1.72
CA GLU A 6 25.33 6.67 -1.24
C GLU A 6 26.69 5.95 -1.14
N PRO A 7 27.73 6.36 -1.89
CA PRO A 7 28.97 5.58 -1.99
C PRO A 7 29.74 5.42 -0.68
N ASP A 8 29.72 6.43 0.19
CA ASP A 8 30.52 6.43 1.43
C ASP A 8 29.85 5.65 2.57
N THR A 9 28.52 5.55 2.56
CA THR A 9 27.73 4.94 3.65
C THR A 9 27.06 3.63 3.25
N GLY A 10 26.93 3.36 1.95
CA GLY A 10 26.18 2.22 1.41
C GLY A 10 24.65 2.36 1.51
N VAL A 11 24.11 3.52 1.94
CA VAL A 11 22.66 3.71 2.12
C VAL A 11 21.96 3.71 0.76
N LEU A 12 20.99 2.80 0.58
CA LEU A 12 20.09 2.77 -0.56
C LEU A 12 18.92 3.73 -0.37
N ARG A 13 18.73 4.63 -1.34
CA ARG A 13 17.68 5.65 -1.40
C ARG A 13 16.85 5.50 -2.67
N LEU A 14 15.63 6.01 -2.63
CA LEU A 14 14.84 6.25 -3.84
C LEU A 14 15.43 7.44 -4.59
N SER A 15 15.58 7.30 -5.91
CA SER A 15 15.82 8.46 -6.75
C SER A 15 14.53 9.26 -6.85
N ASN A 16 14.63 10.59 -6.95
CA ASN A 16 13.52 11.54 -6.79
C ASN A 16 12.38 11.44 -7.85
N LYS A 17 12.29 10.36 -8.65
CA LYS A 17 11.22 10.14 -9.64
C LYS A 17 10.07 9.32 -9.03
N ARG A 18 8.94 10.02 -8.90
CA ARG A 18 7.53 9.66 -8.60
C ARG A 18 7.18 8.18 -8.38
N ARG A 19 6.32 7.96 -7.37
CA ARG A 19 5.72 6.68 -6.91
C ARG A 19 4.86 5.91 -7.93
N GLN A 20 4.59 6.47 -9.11
CA GLN A 20 3.61 5.92 -10.05
C GLN A 20 4.29 4.96 -11.04
N GLY A 21 3.90 3.69 -11.03
CA GLY A 21 4.44 2.66 -11.93
C GLY A 21 5.67 1.90 -11.41
N MET A 22 5.85 1.80 -10.09
CA MET A 22 6.88 0.91 -9.53
C MET A 22 6.51 -0.56 -9.75
N LYS A 23 7.49 -1.39 -10.07
CA LYS A 23 7.33 -2.85 -10.11
C LYS A 23 7.26 -3.38 -8.68
N LEU A 24 6.59 -4.52 -8.48
CA LEU A 24 6.49 -5.17 -7.16
C LEU A 24 7.83 -5.72 -6.65
N SER A 25 8.81 -5.91 -7.54
CA SER A 25 10.14 -6.43 -7.20
C SER A 25 11.24 -5.86 -8.08
N TYR A 26 12.40 -5.62 -7.48
CA TYR A 26 13.63 -5.22 -8.15
C TYR A 26 14.80 -6.06 -7.66
N GLN A 27 15.66 -6.48 -8.60
CA GLN A 27 16.95 -7.09 -8.30
C GLN A 27 18.05 -6.08 -8.65
N LEU A 28 18.82 -5.69 -7.66
CA LEU A 28 19.92 -4.74 -7.79
C LEU A 28 21.24 -5.49 -7.60
N ASN A 29 22.18 -5.32 -8.53
CA ASN A 29 23.57 -5.73 -8.30
C ASN A 29 24.34 -4.53 -7.77
N VAL A 30 24.80 -4.62 -6.53
CA VAL A 30 25.59 -3.58 -5.87
C VAL A 30 27.06 -4.00 -5.87
N SER A 31 27.96 -3.04 -6.00
CA SER A 31 29.41 -3.29 -6.04
C SER A 31 30.13 -2.41 -5.02
N VAL A 32 31.16 -2.95 -4.40
CA VAL A 32 32.10 -2.22 -3.54
C VAL A 32 33.51 -2.41 -4.07
N SER A 33 34.33 -1.36 -3.97
CA SER A 33 35.74 -1.40 -4.35
C SER A 33 36.59 -0.66 -3.33
N ASP A 34 37.78 -1.18 -3.06
CA ASP A 34 38.84 -0.52 -2.30
C ASP A 34 39.86 0.21 -3.22
N GLY A 35 39.55 0.31 -4.51
CA GLY A 35 40.43 0.87 -5.56
C GLY A 35 41.33 -0.15 -6.25
N VAL A 36 41.45 -1.38 -5.73
CA VAL A 36 42.26 -2.46 -6.32
C VAL A 36 41.40 -3.68 -6.63
N PHE A 37 40.60 -4.10 -5.66
CA PHE A 37 39.65 -5.18 -5.77
C PHE A 37 38.23 -4.64 -5.86
N THR A 38 37.35 -5.44 -6.45
CA THR A 38 35.92 -5.17 -6.51
C THR A 38 35.17 -6.43 -6.12
N ASN A 39 34.12 -6.28 -5.32
CA ASN A 39 33.19 -7.36 -5.02
C ASN A 39 31.74 -6.90 -5.28
N THR A 40 30.87 -7.86 -5.55
CA THR A 40 29.46 -7.61 -5.89
C THR A 40 28.51 -8.43 -5.04
N ALA A 41 27.34 -7.88 -4.74
CA ALA A 41 26.26 -8.60 -4.06
C ALA A 41 24.91 -8.30 -4.74
N GLN A 42 23.96 -9.23 -4.60
CA GLN A 42 22.60 -9.04 -5.09
C GLN A 42 21.67 -8.59 -3.96
N VAL A 43 20.92 -7.51 -4.18
CA VAL A 43 19.92 -6.98 -3.27
C VAL A 43 18.54 -7.11 -3.93
N THR A 44 17.61 -7.76 -3.24
CA THR A 44 16.21 -7.86 -3.69
C THR A 44 15.35 -6.85 -2.92
N VAL A 45 14.75 -5.91 -3.64
CA VAL A 45 13.82 -4.92 -3.07
C VAL A 45 12.39 -5.34 -3.43
N ARG A 46 11.57 -5.60 -2.41
CA ARG A 46 10.13 -5.86 -2.57
C ARG A 46 9.35 -4.59 -2.26
N VAL A 47 8.50 -4.18 -3.19
CA VAL A 47 7.60 -3.04 -2.99
C VAL A 47 6.28 -3.57 -2.47
N LEU A 48 5.93 -3.15 -1.25
CA LEU A 48 4.65 -3.48 -0.64
C LEU A 48 3.60 -2.46 -1.09
N GLY A 49 2.37 -2.94 -1.27
CA GLY A 49 1.22 -2.07 -1.47
C GLY A 49 1.01 -1.17 -0.24
N ALA A 50 0.57 0.05 -0.47
CA ALA A 50 0.11 0.96 0.58
C ALA A 50 -1.41 1.01 0.56
N ASN A 51 -2.02 1.45 1.67
CA ASN A 51 -3.42 1.82 1.68
C ASN A 51 -3.54 3.22 1.06
N LEU A 52 -4.20 3.33 -0.10
CA LEU A 52 -4.26 4.56 -0.89
C LEU A 52 -5.64 5.21 -0.85
N TYR A 53 -6.67 4.42 -0.57
CA TYR A 53 -8.05 4.79 -0.54
C TYR A 53 -8.60 4.55 0.87
N SER A 54 -9.83 4.97 1.07
CA SER A 54 -10.56 4.74 2.32
C SER A 54 -11.94 4.25 1.94
N PRO A 55 -12.61 3.45 2.79
CA PRO A 55 -13.92 2.91 2.45
C PRO A 55 -14.91 4.04 2.19
N VAL A 56 -15.57 3.99 1.04
CA VAL A 56 -16.58 4.96 0.62
C VAL A 56 -17.94 4.31 0.69
N PHE A 57 -18.86 4.90 1.45
CA PHE A 57 -20.25 4.50 1.48
C PHE A 57 -20.96 4.85 0.16
N ASN A 58 -21.88 3.98 -0.27
CA ASN A 58 -22.64 4.17 -1.52
C ASN A 58 -23.55 5.41 -1.50
N GLN A 59 -23.92 5.89 -0.31
CA GLN A 59 -24.77 7.06 -0.14
C GLN A 59 -24.17 7.99 0.91
N ARG A 60 -24.40 9.29 0.72
CA ARG A 60 -24.00 10.32 1.69
C ARG A 60 -24.90 10.35 2.92
N PHE A 61 -26.18 10.01 2.73
CA PHE A 61 -27.17 9.96 3.79
C PHE A 61 -27.96 8.67 3.65
N TYR A 62 -28.23 8.01 4.77
CA TYR A 62 -29.07 6.84 4.85
C TYR A 62 -30.22 7.14 5.81
N LEU A 63 -31.45 6.91 5.37
CA LEU A 63 -32.66 7.12 6.16
C LEU A 63 -33.40 5.80 6.29
N ALA A 64 -33.81 5.46 7.51
CA ALA A 64 -34.59 4.26 7.81
C ALA A 64 -35.73 4.63 8.75
N GLU A 65 -36.87 4.00 8.55
CA GLU A 65 -38.06 4.13 9.40
C GLU A 65 -38.37 2.78 10.03
N VAL A 66 -38.81 2.79 11.29
CA VAL A 66 -39.12 1.59 12.06
C VAL A 66 -40.41 1.82 12.84
N GLN A 67 -41.25 0.78 12.94
CA GLN A 67 -42.50 0.84 13.68
C GLN A 67 -42.24 0.84 15.19
N GLU A 68 -43.04 1.58 15.96
CA GLU A 68 -42.87 1.72 17.42
C GLU A 68 -42.95 0.38 18.17
N ASN A 69 -43.72 -0.57 17.64
CA ASN A 69 -43.96 -1.88 18.23
C ASN A 69 -43.02 -2.96 17.66
N SER A 70 -41.94 -2.56 16.99
CA SER A 70 -40.98 -3.51 16.42
C SER A 70 -40.31 -4.31 17.53
N PRO A 71 -40.28 -5.66 17.44
CA PRO A 71 -39.74 -6.50 18.49
C PRO A 71 -38.21 -6.34 18.65
N PRO A 72 -37.65 -6.66 19.83
CA PRO A 72 -36.21 -6.65 20.05
C PRO A 72 -35.46 -7.51 19.03
N GLY A 73 -34.36 -6.98 18.48
CA GLY A 73 -33.57 -7.64 17.43
C GLY A 73 -34.04 -7.34 16.00
N SER A 74 -35.05 -6.50 15.81
CA SER A 74 -35.47 -6.04 14.48
C SER A 74 -34.33 -5.33 13.77
N LYS A 75 -33.96 -5.82 12.59
CA LYS A 75 -32.93 -5.21 11.75
C LYS A 75 -33.47 -3.93 11.11
N VAL A 76 -32.88 -2.79 11.44
CA VAL A 76 -33.32 -1.47 10.96
C VAL A 76 -32.81 -1.18 9.55
N MET A 77 -31.50 -1.38 9.32
CA MET A 77 -30.87 -1.08 8.04
C MET A 77 -29.57 -1.87 7.89
N GLN A 78 -29.15 -2.11 6.65
CA GLN A 78 -27.82 -2.57 6.31
C GLN A 78 -27.21 -1.60 5.32
N VAL A 79 -25.99 -1.15 5.61
CA VAL A 79 -25.22 -0.28 4.73
C VAL A 79 -24.00 -1.02 4.21
N SER A 80 -23.49 -0.56 3.09
CA SER A 80 -22.25 -1.05 2.49
C SER A 80 -21.35 0.11 2.11
N ALA A 81 -20.05 -0.12 2.26
CA ALA A 81 -18.99 0.71 1.74
C ALA A 81 -18.15 -0.10 0.76
N THR A 82 -17.36 0.60 -0.04
CA THR A 82 -16.41 0.01 -0.99
C THR A 82 -15.06 0.68 -0.83
N ASP A 83 -13.99 -0.11 -0.83
CA ASP A 83 -12.61 0.37 -0.81
C ASP A 83 -11.90 -0.23 -2.04
N GLU A 84 -11.19 0.61 -2.79
CA GLU A 84 -10.53 0.22 -4.03
C GLU A 84 -9.16 -0.45 -3.81
N ASP A 85 -8.67 -0.47 -2.57
CA ASP A 85 -7.44 -1.16 -2.24
C ASP A 85 -7.59 -2.69 -2.22
N ALA A 86 -6.50 -3.39 -2.56
CA ALA A 86 -6.50 -4.85 -2.58
C ALA A 86 -6.16 -5.45 -1.21
N GLY A 87 -6.64 -6.68 -0.97
CA GLY A 87 -6.30 -7.48 0.21
C GLY A 87 -6.80 -6.84 1.50
N LEU A 88 -5.96 -6.87 2.54
CA LEU A 88 -6.30 -6.34 3.86
C LEU A 88 -6.57 -4.82 3.86
N ASN A 89 -5.98 -4.08 2.92
CA ASN A 89 -6.14 -2.63 2.87
C ASN A 89 -7.57 -2.23 2.46
N GLY A 90 -8.20 -2.98 1.57
CA GLY A 90 -9.60 -2.76 1.18
C GLY A 90 -10.62 -3.67 1.89
N GLN A 91 -10.21 -4.37 2.96
CA GLN A 91 -11.13 -5.22 3.69
C GLN A 91 -12.06 -4.37 4.57
N ILE A 92 -13.36 -4.61 4.46
CA ILE A 92 -14.40 -3.94 5.24
C ILE A 92 -15.02 -4.96 6.21
N THR A 93 -15.15 -4.59 7.48
CA THR A 93 -15.70 -5.43 8.57
C THR A 93 -16.80 -4.70 9.33
#